data_AF-A0A1V2YBE7-F1
#
_entry.id   AF-A0A1V2YBE7-F1
#
_cell.length_a   1.000
_cell.length_b   1.000
_cell.length_c   1.000
_cell.angle_alpha   90.00
_cell.angle_beta   90.00
_cell.angle_gamma   90.00
#
_symmetry.space_group_name_H-M   'P 1'
#
loop_
_entity.id
_entity.type
_entity.pdbx_description
1 polymer ?
#
loop_
_entity_poly.entity_id
_entity_poly.type
_entity_poly.pdbx_seq_one_letter_code
_entity_poly.pdbx_strand_id
1 'polypeptide(L)'
;MLEPSYTQIMNKLNSEANEKVVTSRYSIIIATARRARQIIEVVNQVNTGAIVDRNKIEQAEEFKFQLKTKKATAIAVEELYSGIVKIREVEQ
;
A
#
# COMPACT_ATOMS: atom_id res chain seq x y z
N MET A 1 10.69 14.29 -9.09
CA MET A 1 9.24 14.37 -9.39
C MET A 1 8.58 13.16 -8.74
N LEU A 2 7.34 13.23 -8.26
CA LEU A 2 6.67 12.03 -7.72
C LEU A 2 6.46 11.05 -8.88
N GLU A 3 6.96 9.83 -8.76
CA GLU A 3 6.82 8.81 -9.78
C GLU A 3 6.20 7.57 -9.14
N PRO A 4 5.03 7.11 -9.64
CA PRO A 4 4.17 7.74 -10.65
C PRO A 4 3.53 9.06 -10.17
N SER A 5 3.09 9.90 -11.11
CA SER A 5 2.34 11.12 -10.80
C SER A 5 0.94 10.82 -10.27
N TYR A 6 0.35 11.74 -9.51
CA TYR A 6 -1.01 11.57 -8.98
C TYR A 6 -2.06 11.33 -10.07
N THR A 7 -1.93 12.00 -11.21
CA THR A 7 -2.84 11.80 -12.35
C THR A 7 -2.71 10.39 -12.91
N GLN A 8 -1.49 9.86 -13.04
CA GLN A 8 -1.26 8.47 -13.47
C GLN A 8 -1.87 7.47 -12.49
N ILE A 9 -1.69 7.69 -11.18
CA ILE A 9 -2.28 6.84 -10.13
C ILE A 9 -3.81 6.87 -10.23
N MET A 10 -4.42 8.05 -10.29
CA MET A 10 -5.87 8.20 -10.41
C MET A 10 -6.43 7.50 -11.65
N ASN A 11 -5.81 7.71 -12.81
CA ASN A 11 -6.24 7.09 -14.05
C ASN A 11 -6.16 5.56 -13.98
N LYS A 12 -5.06 5.02 -13.43
CA LYS A 12 -4.88 3.58 -13.25
C LYS A 12 -5.92 3.00 -12.30
N LEU A 13 -6.13 3.61 -11.14
CA LEU A 13 -7.13 3.16 -10.16
C LEU A 13 -8.56 3.22 -10.71
N ASN A 14 -8.89 4.28 -11.45
CA ASN A 14 -10.23 4.45 -12.00
C ASN A 14 -10.47 3.62 -13.28
N SER A 15 -9.41 3.19 -13.98
CA SER A 15 -9.55 2.34 -15.17
C SER A 15 -10.14 0.95 -14.88
N GLU A 16 -10.04 0.51 -13.61
CA GLU A 16 -10.56 -0.77 -13.14
C GLU A 16 -11.81 -0.60 -12.25
N ALA A 17 -12.32 0.64 -12.11
CA ALA A 17 -13.44 0.96 -11.23
C ALA A 17 -14.78 0.79 -11.98
N ASN A 18 -15.55 -0.23 -11.61
CA ASN A 18 -16.88 -0.45 -12.19
C ASN A 18 -17.97 0.48 -11.62
N GLU A 19 -17.75 1.11 -10.46
CA GLU A 19 -18.80 1.85 -9.76
C GLU A 19 -18.33 3.15 -9.10
N LYS A 20 -17.19 3.14 -8.40
CA LYS A 20 -16.75 4.29 -7.59
C LYS A 20 -15.33 4.71 -7.95
N VAL A 21 -15.21 5.93 -8.48
CA VAL A 21 -13.95 6.54 -8.87
C VAL A 21 -13.30 7.26 -7.69
N VAL A 22 -11.99 7.11 -7.55
CA VAL A 22 -11.18 7.90 -6.64
C VAL A 22 -11.00 9.27 -7.25
N THR A 23 -11.51 10.30 -6.58
CA THR A 23 -11.44 11.69 -7.08
C THR A 23 -10.44 12.56 -6.33
N SER A 24 -10.07 12.18 -5.10
CA SER A 24 -9.25 13.00 -4.23
C SER A 24 -7.81 12.50 -4.09
N ARG A 25 -6.85 13.42 -4.27
CA ARG A 25 -5.42 13.15 -4.01
C ARG A 25 -5.17 12.81 -2.54
N TYR A 26 -5.98 13.39 -1.64
CA TYR A 26 -5.88 13.12 -0.21
C TYR A 26 -6.29 11.69 0.12
N SER A 27 -7.31 11.13 -0.57
CA SER A 27 -7.70 9.73 -0.41
C SER A 27 -6.52 8.79 -0.71
N ILE A 28 -5.79 9.06 -1.80
CA ILE A 28 -4.58 8.32 -2.18
C ILE A 28 -3.51 8.43 -1.10
N ILE A 29 -3.21 9.65 -0.64
CA ILE A 29 -2.19 9.89 0.39
C ILE A 29 -2.53 9.16 1.69
N ILE A 30 -3.78 9.26 2.15
CA ILE A 30 -4.24 8.63 3.39
C ILE A 30 -4.16 7.10 3.25
N ALA A 31 -4.61 6.54 2.13
CA ALA A 31 -4.55 5.10 1.90
C ALA A 31 -3.10 4.58 1.85
N THR A 32 -2.22 5.24 1.11
CA THR A 32 -0.80 4.90 1.03
C THR A 32 -0.13 5.02 2.40
N ALA A 33 -0.43 6.07 3.17
CA ALA A 33 0.13 6.24 4.51
C ALA A 33 -0.36 5.13 5.48
N ARG A 34 -1.64 4.75 5.41
CA ARG A 34 -2.19 3.64 6.18
C ARG A 34 -1.51 2.32 5.80
N ARG A 35 -1.34 2.06 4.50
CA ARG A 35 -0.68 0.84 4.02
C ARG A 35 0.79 0.77 4.43
N ALA A 36 1.52 1.88 4.34
CA ALA A 36 2.90 1.97 4.82
C ALA A 36 3.02 1.61 6.31
N ARG A 37 2.06 2.05 7.14
CA ARG A 37 2.01 1.65 8.56
C ARG A 37 1.77 0.15 8.75
N GLN A 38 0.85 -0.44 7.99
CA GLN A 38 0.60 -1.89 8.03
C GLN A 38 1.84 -2.71 7.69
N ILE A 39 2.62 -2.28 6.68
CA ILE A 39 3.88 -2.94 6.31
C ILE A 39 4.84 -2.98 7.50
N ILE A 40 5.05 -1.83 8.15
CA ILE A 40 5.94 -1.71 9.32
C ILE A 40 5.41 -2.55 10.49
N GLU A 41 4.10 -2.51 10.72
CA GLU A 41 3.45 -3.25 11.79
C GLU A 41 3.63 -4.76 11.63
N VAL A 42 3.40 -5.31 10.44
CA VAL A 42 3.61 -6.73 10.14
C VAL A 42 5.06 -7.14 10.41
N VAL A 43 6.02 -6.35 9.93
CA VAL A 43 7.45 -6.61 10.16
C VAL A 43 7.80 -6.61 11.65
N ASN A 44 7.27 -5.65 12.42
CA ASN A 44 7.51 -5.56 13.85
C ASN A 44 6.88 -6.72 14.62
N GLN A 45 5.64 -7.10 14.31
CA GLN A 45 4.95 -8.21 14.97
C GLN A 45 5.64 -9.56 14.72
N VAL A 46 6.23 -9.77 13.54
CA VAL A 46 7.06 -10.96 13.27
C VAL A 46 8.39 -10.89 14.03
N ASN A 47 9.03 -9.72 14.12
CA ASN A 47 10.27 -9.56 14.88
C ASN A 47 10.09 -9.82 16.38
N THR A 48 8.94 -9.45 16.95
CA THR A 48 8.63 -9.68 18.37
C THR A 48 8.13 -11.09 18.66
N GLY A 49 7.95 -11.93 17.63
CA GLY A 49 7.40 -13.28 17.78
C GLY A 49 5.89 -13.33 18.08
N ALA A 50 5.16 -12.22 17.90
CA ALA A 50 3.73 -12.15 18.14
C ALA A 50 2.89 -12.85 17.04
N ILE A 51 3.44 -12.99 15.83
CA ILE A 51 2.81 -13.70 14.72
C ILE A 51 3.49 -15.06 14.52
N VAL A 52 2.68 -16.12 14.46
CA VAL A 52 3.12 -17.50 14.16
C VAL A 52 2.63 -17.98 12.78
N ASP A 53 1.79 -17.19 12.12
CA ASP A 53 1.25 -17.53 10.79
C ASP A 53 2.36 -17.55 9.73
N ARG A 54 2.61 -18.73 9.13
CA ARG A 54 3.63 -18.92 8.08
C ARG A 54 3.52 -17.89 6.95
N ASN A 55 2.31 -17.65 6.44
CA ASN A 55 2.07 -16.71 5.33
C ASN A 55 2.47 -15.26 5.71
N LYS A 56 2.24 -14.86 6.96
CA LYS A 56 2.62 -13.51 7.42
C LYS A 56 4.12 -13.40 7.68
N ILE A 57 4.78 -14.49 8.07
CA ILE A 57 6.24 -14.55 8.21
C ILE A 57 6.89 -14.39 6.84
N GLU A 58 6.46 -15.15 5.83
CA GLU A 58 6.96 -15.05 4.45
C GLU A 58 6.75 -13.63 3.90
N GLN A 59 5.56 -13.05 4.10
CA GLN A 59 5.28 -11.67 3.71
C GLN A 59 6.16 -10.64 4.46
N ALA A 60 6.40 -10.84 5.76
CA ALA A 60 7.27 -9.94 6.53
C ALA A 60 8.73 -10.01 6.08
N GLU A 61 9.21 -11.19 5.67
CA GLU A 61 10.55 -11.35 5.09
C GLU A 61 10.69 -10.60 3.77
N GLU A 62 9.67 -10.68 2.90
CA GLU A 62 9.62 -9.91 1.66
C GLU A 62 9.65 -8.41 1.96
N PHE A 63 8.82 -7.93 2.88
CA PHE A 63 8.83 -6.52 3.27
C PHE A 63 10.14 -6.08 3.90
N LYS A 64 10.78 -6.92 4.73
CA LYS A 64 12.13 -6.64 5.25
C LYS A 64 13.15 -6.49 4.13
N PHE A 65 13.08 -7.31 3.10
CA PHE A 65 13.96 -7.20 1.94
C PHE A 65 13.73 -5.88 1.19
N GLN A 66 12.47 -5.54 0.90
CA GLN A 66 12.11 -4.30 0.20
C GLN A 66 12.48 -3.05 1.02
N LEU A 67 12.28 -3.07 2.34
CA LEU A 67 12.59 -1.95 3.25
C LEU A 67 14.09 -1.63 3.34
N LYS A 68 14.98 -2.52 2.90
CA LYS A 68 16.42 -2.22 2.79
C LYS A 68 16.73 -1.20 1.68
N THR A 69 15.90 -1.16 0.64
CA THR A 69 16.16 -0.34 -0.55
C THR A 69 15.15 0.78 -0.74
N LYS A 70 13.92 0.64 -0.22
CA LYS A 70 12.83 1.61 -0.39
C LYS A 70 12.18 1.95 0.94
N LYS A 71 11.61 3.16 1.01
CA LYS A 71 10.77 3.57 2.16
C LYS A 71 9.43 2.84 2.10
N ALA A 72 8.82 2.57 3.27
CA ALA A 72 7.50 1.92 3.38
C ALA A 72 6.41 2.64 2.57
N THR A 73 6.47 3.97 2.49
CA THR A 73 5.54 4.77 1.69
C THR A 73 5.71 4.54 0.19
N ALA A 74 6.94 4.33 -0.29
CA ALA A 74 7.19 4.03 -1.71
C ALA A 74 6.66 2.64 -2.08
N ILE A 75 6.90 1.64 -1.22
CA ILE A 75 6.34 0.29 -1.37
C ILE A 75 4.81 0.34 -1.46
N ALA A 76 4.18 1.09 -0.55
CA ALA A 76 2.73 1.25 -0.57
C ALA A 76 2.20 1.93 -1.84
N VAL A 77 2.92 2.89 -2.43
CA VAL A 77 2.55 3.49 -3.72
C VAL A 77 2.67 2.46 -4.85
N GLU A 78 3.73 1.65 -4.85
CA GLU A 78 3.95 0.62 -5.87
C GLU A 78 2.89 -0.49 -5.81
N GLU A 79 2.54 -0.94 -4.60
CA GLU A 79 1.45 -1.92 -4.40
C GLU A 79 0.10 -1.36 -4.86
N LEU A 80 -0.17 -0.08 -4.56
CA LEU A 80 -1.39 0.59 -5.01
C LEU A 80 -1.44 0.71 -6.54
N TYR A 81 -0.33 1.12 -7.16
CA TYR A 81 -0.24 1.30 -8.60
C TYR A 81 -0.30 -0.04 -9.37
N SER A 82 0.26 -1.09 -8.78
CA SER A 82 0.22 -2.46 -9.33
C SER A 82 -1.12 -3.16 -9.11
N GLY A 83 -2.06 -2.54 -8.39
CA GLY A 83 -3.38 -3.11 -8.09
C GLY A 83 -3.39 -4.20 -7.02
N ILE A 84 -2.26 -4.42 -6.33
CA ILE A 84 -2.13 -5.35 -5.19
C ILE A 84 -3.00 -4.84 -4.04
N VAL A 85 -2.97 -3.53 -3.80
CA VAL A 85 -3.83 -2.84 -2.85
C VAL A 85 -4.86 -2.02 -3.61
N LYS A 86 -6.12 -2.14 -3.23
CA LYS A 86 -7.23 -1.38 -3.81
C LYS A 86 -7.78 -0.39 -2.78
N ILE A 87 -8.21 0.77 -3.27
CA ILE A 87 -8.86 1.78 -2.46
C ILE A 87 -10.29 1.98 -2.95
N ARG A 88 -11.20 2.22 -2.01
CA ARG A 88 -12.61 2.51 -2.27
C ARG A 88 -13.03 3.72 -1.45
N GLU A 89 -13.69 4.69 -2.07
CA GLU A 89 -14.34 5.77 -1.33
C GLU A 89 -15.70 5.27 -0.81
N VAL A 90 -15.93 5.44 0.49
CA VAL A 90 -17.20 5.12 1.15
C VAL A 90 -17.86 6.46 1.43
N GLU A 91 -19.10 6.65 0.96
CA GLU A 91 -19.89 7.82 1.36
C GLU A 91 -20.25 7.69 2.84
N GLN A 92 -20.14 8.80 3.56
CA GLN A 92 -20.59 8.89 4.95
C GLN A 92 -22.12 8.89 5.01
#